data_AF-A0A0U1DAG9-F1
#
_entry.id   AF-A0A0U1DAG9-F1
#
_cell.length_a   1.000
_cell.length_b   1.000
_cell.length_c   1.000
_cell.angle_alpha   90.00
_cell.angle_beta   90.00
_cell.angle_gamma   90.00
#
_symmetry.space_group_name_H-M   'P 1'
#
loop_
_entity.id
_entity.type
_entity.pdbx_description
1 polymer ?
#
loop_
_entity_poly.entity_id
_entity_poly.type
_entity_poly.pdbx_seq_one_letter_code
_entity_poly.pdbx_strand_id
1 'polypeptide(L)'
;MIDSTIENAPIIVRSLASEVAKVVNKNTWNVKNVSPGEFISGGGDDFRPELDAYLVWLVEWTHEVHVGKSVWSTGIMPHVIEIGEVHVRT
;
A
#
# COMPACT_ATOMS: atom_id res chain seq x y z
N MET A 1 1.25 -11.41 -16.69
CA MET A 1 1.77 -12.41 -17.63
C MET A 1 1.21 -12.11 -19.00
N ILE A 2 2.04 -12.15 -20.03
CA ILE A 2 1.65 -11.96 -21.44
C ILE A 2 2.33 -13.07 -22.26
N ASP A 3 1.61 -13.68 -23.19
CA ASP A 3 2.17 -14.65 -24.15
C ASP A 3 3.33 -14.00 -24.92
N SER A 4 4.49 -14.66 -24.99
CA SER A 4 5.70 -14.08 -25.57
C SER A 4 5.64 -13.95 -27.11
N THR A 5 4.72 -14.65 -27.77
CA THR A 5 4.59 -14.69 -29.23
C THR A 5 3.80 -13.53 -29.82
N ILE A 6 3.08 -12.75 -29.00
CA ILE A 6 2.29 -11.62 -29.49
C ILE A 6 3.18 -10.43 -29.86
N GLU A 7 2.75 -9.66 -30.86
CA GLU A 7 3.46 -8.43 -31.24
C GLU A 7 3.49 -7.44 -30.07
N ASN A 8 4.65 -6.82 -29.84
CA ASN A 8 4.88 -5.86 -28.76
C ASN A 8 4.68 -6.42 -27.33
N ALA A 9 4.70 -7.74 -27.14
CA ALA A 9 4.58 -8.38 -25.81
C ALA A 9 5.44 -7.72 -24.72
N PRO A 10 6.72 -7.33 -24.97
CA PRO A 10 7.55 -6.69 -23.94
C PRO A 10 7.08 -5.30 -23.53
N ILE A 11 6.42 -4.56 -24.42
CA ILE A 11 5.86 -3.24 -24.09
C ILE A 11 4.55 -3.43 -23.32
N ILE A 12 3.69 -4.35 -23.79
CA ILE A 12 2.38 -4.63 -23.19
C ILE A 12 2.54 -5.09 -21.73
N VAL A 13 3.45 -6.02 -21.45
CA VAL A 13 3.67 -6.52 -20.09
C VAL A 13 4.16 -5.42 -19.14
N ARG A 14 5.02 -4.52 -19.64
CA ARG A 14 5.54 -3.37 -18.90
C ARG A 14 4.46 -2.33 -18.61
N SER A 15 3.62 -2.03 -19.60
CA SER A 15 2.48 -1.13 -19.43
C SER A 15 1.50 -1.68 -18.40
N LEU A 16 1.18 -2.98 -18.46
CA LEU A 16 0.30 -3.61 -17.48
C LEU A 16 0.89 -3.56 -16.06
N ALA A 17 2.18 -3.86 -15.91
CA ALA A 17 2.86 -3.76 -14.62
C ALA A 17 2.85 -2.33 -14.06
N SER A 18 3.05 -1.32 -14.92
CA SER A 18 2.96 0.10 -14.54
C SER A 18 1.56 0.50 -14.09
N GLU A 19 0.51 0.02 -14.76
CA GLU A 19 -0.87 0.28 -14.33
C GLU A 19 -1.17 -0.35 -12.97
N VAL A 20 -0.67 -1.56 -12.69
CA VAL A 20 -0.75 -2.14 -11.34
C VAL A 20 0.02 -1.29 -10.34
N ALA A 21 1.25 -0.88 -10.65
CA ALA A 21 2.06 -0.03 -9.77
C ALA A 21 1.34 1.29 -9.42
N LYS A 22 0.69 1.92 -10.39
CA LYS A 22 -0.15 3.11 -10.17
C LYS A 22 -1.33 2.84 -9.25
N VAL A 23 -2.00 1.70 -9.42
CA VAL A 23 -3.16 1.33 -8.60
C VAL A 23 -2.76 1.00 -7.17
N VAL A 24 -1.64 0.33 -6.93
CA VAL A 24 -1.23 -0.07 -5.58
C VAL A 24 -0.64 1.10 -4.79
N ASN A 25 -0.01 2.06 -5.47
CA ASN A 25 0.62 3.21 -4.82
C ASN A 25 -0.41 4.06 -4.05
N LYS A 26 -0.24 4.13 -2.73
CA LYS A 26 -1.08 4.88 -1.78
C LYS A 26 -2.54 4.45 -1.71
N ASN A 27 -2.92 3.39 -2.40
CA ASN A 27 -4.25 2.82 -2.28
C ASN A 27 -4.40 2.10 -0.94
N THR A 28 -5.58 2.18 -0.32
CA THR A 28 -5.92 1.50 0.95
C THR A 28 -6.98 0.42 0.75
N TRP A 29 -7.43 0.23 -0.49
CA TRP A 29 -8.47 -0.73 -0.88
C TRP A 29 -9.80 -0.53 -0.15
N ASN A 30 -10.06 0.69 0.34
CA ASN A 30 -11.19 1.02 1.20
C ASN A 30 -11.24 0.20 2.52
N VAL A 31 -10.10 -0.30 2.98
CA VAL A 31 -9.95 -1.04 4.24
C VAL A 31 -9.41 -0.09 5.32
N LYS A 32 -10.11 0.01 6.46
CA LYS A 32 -9.83 1.04 7.48
C LYS A 32 -8.52 0.83 8.26
N ASN A 33 -8.07 -0.41 8.41
CA ASN A 33 -6.95 -0.81 9.26
C ASN A 33 -5.70 -1.20 8.46
N VAL A 34 -5.57 -0.65 7.25
CA VAL A 34 -4.49 -0.92 6.31
C VAL A 34 -3.82 0.40 5.95
N SER A 35 -2.48 0.46 6.00
CA SER A 35 -1.73 1.64 5.59
C SER A 35 -1.88 1.89 4.07
N PRO A 36 -1.63 3.11 3.58
CA PRO A 36 -1.45 3.34 2.15
C PRO A 36 -0.37 2.41 1.59
N GLY A 37 -0.64 1.78 0.45
CA GLY A 37 0.31 0.87 -0.19
C GLY A 37 1.61 1.57 -0.57
N GLU A 38 2.73 0.90 -0.34
CA GLU A 38 4.07 1.37 -0.74
C GLU A 38 4.64 0.45 -1.79
N PHE A 39 4.79 0.99 -3.01
CA PHE A 39 5.44 0.28 -4.11
C PHE A 39 6.92 0.03 -3.77
N ILE A 40 7.37 -1.20 -4.00
CA ILE A 40 8.75 -1.64 -3.75
C ILE A 40 9.50 -1.78 -5.08
N SER A 41 8.99 -2.63 -5.98
CA SER A 41 9.69 -2.94 -7.23
C SER A 41 8.74 -3.44 -8.33
N GLY A 42 9.21 -3.34 -9.57
CA GLY A 42 8.51 -3.84 -10.75
C GLY A 42 9.55 -4.27 -11.80
N GLY A 43 9.57 -5.55 -12.17
CA GLY A 43 10.60 -6.09 -13.05
C GLY A 43 10.28 -7.47 -13.62
N GLY A 44 11.11 -7.94 -14.54
CA GLY A 44 11.01 -9.28 -15.11
C GLY A 44 11.21 -10.35 -14.04
N ASP A 45 10.40 -11.41 -14.08
CA ASP A 45 10.58 -12.61 -13.28
C ASP A 45 11.16 -13.71 -14.17
N ASP A 46 12.45 -13.98 -14.01
CA ASP A 46 13.23 -14.77 -14.96
C ASP A 46 13.39 -16.25 -14.57
N PHE A 47 12.73 -16.75 -13.50
CA PHE A 47 13.04 -18.08 -12.98
C PHE A 47 11.83 -18.96 -12.67
N ARG A 48 11.05 -19.29 -13.71
CA ARG A 48 10.06 -20.38 -13.70
C ARG A 48 10.01 -21.11 -15.05
N PRO A 49 10.65 -22.30 -15.19
CA PRO A 49 10.71 -23.04 -16.46
C PRO A 49 9.34 -23.37 -17.05
N GLU A 50 8.33 -23.57 -16.21
CA GLU A 50 6.95 -23.81 -16.63
C GLU A 50 6.29 -22.58 -17.32
N LEU A 51 6.92 -21.40 -17.25
CA LEU A 51 6.43 -20.15 -17.82
C LEU A 51 7.27 -19.64 -19.00
N ASP A 52 8.11 -20.48 -19.60
CA ASP A 52 9.03 -20.08 -20.69
C ASP A 52 8.30 -19.52 -21.94
N ALA A 53 7.03 -19.90 -22.14
CA ALA A 53 6.17 -19.35 -23.20
C ALA A 53 5.64 -17.92 -22.89
N TYR A 54 5.99 -17.33 -21.74
CA TYR A 54 5.40 -16.10 -21.26
C TYR A 54 6.42 -15.06 -20.81
N LEU A 55 6.11 -13.79 -21.04
CA LEU A 55 6.75 -12.68 -20.35
C LEU A 55 6.05 -12.45 -19.01
N VAL A 56 6.81 -12.61 -17.93
CA VAL A 56 6.33 -12.47 -16.56
C VAL A 56 6.97 -11.24 -15.93
N TRP A 57 6.15 -10.39 -15.32
CA TRP A 57 6.59 -9.24 -14.56
C TRP A 57 6.04 -9.34 -13.14
N LEU A 58 6.92 -9.28 -12.16
CA LEU A 58 6.58 -9.17 -10.75
C LEU A 58 6.37 -7.69 -10.41
N VAL A 59 5.29 -7.40 -9.69
CA VAL A 59 5.02 -6.08 -9.10
C VAL A 59 4.91 -6.30 -7.59
N GLU A 60 5.81 -5.69 -6.84
CA GLU A 60 5.93 -5.87 -5.40
C GLU A 60 5.58 -4.58 -4.67
N TRP A 61 4.75 -4.70 -3.62
CA TRP A 61 4.37 -3.60 -2.75
C TRP A 61 4.07 -4.13 -1.34
N THR A 62 4.03 -3.23 -0.37
CA THR A 62 3.72 -3.57 1.03
C THR A 62 2.61 -2.71 1.62
N HIS A 63 1.93 -3.27 2.62
CA HIS A 63 1.00 -2.59 3.51
C HIS A 63 1.30 -2.99 4.95
N GLU A 64 1.21 -2.04 5.87
CA GLU A 64 1.09 -2.33 7.28
C GLU A 64 -0.39 -2.61 7.61
N VAL A 65 -0.66 -3.71 8.33
CA VAL A 65 -2.01 -4.13 8.70
C VAL A 65 -2.13 -4.23 10.21
N HIS A 66 -3.08 -3.49 10.77
CA HIS A 66 -3.39 -3.57 12.20
C HIS A 66 -4.44 -4.66 12.44
N VAL A 67 -4.01 -5.77 13.04
CA VAL A 67 -4.87 -6.92 13.37
C VAL A 67 -5.19 -6.96 14.87
N GLY A 68 -6.35 -7.55 15.21
CA GLY A 68 -6.82 -7.68 16.60
C GLY A 68 -7.78 -6.57 17.03
N LYS A 69 -8.27 -6.67 18.26
CA LYS A 69 -9.13 -5.63 18.86
C LYS A 69 -8.28 -4.51 19.41
N SER A 70 -8.65 -3.26 19.11
CA SER A 70 -8.06 -2.11 19.78
C SER A 70 -8.29 -2.23 21.30
N VAL A 71 -7.21 -2.15 22.07
CA VAL A 71 -7.27 -2.01 23.54
C VAL A 71 -7.68 -0.59 23.96
N TRP A 72 -7.69 0.33 23.00
CA TRP A 72 -8.21 1.68 23.18
C TRP A 72 -9.70 1.71 22.83
N SER A 73 -10.56 1.58 23.84
CA SER A 73 -12.02 1.57 23.68
C SER A 73 -12.71 2.86 24.12
N THR A 74 -11.97 3.81 24.69
CA THR A 74 -12.53 5.08 25.17
C THR A 74 -11.50 6.17 24.93
N GLY A 75 -11.85 7.19 24.15
CA GLY A 75 -11.05 8.41 24.08
C GLY A 75 -10.78 8.88 25.50
N ILE A 76 -9.54 9.27 25.79
CA ILE A 76 -9.27 10.07 26.99
C ILE A 76 -10.18 11.29 26.85
N MET A 77 -11.29 11.30 27.57
CA MET A 77 -12.03 12.52 27.81
C MET A 77 -11.16 13.31 28.78
N PRO A 78 -10.58 14.46 28.40
CA PRO A 78 -9.83 15.26 29.34
C PRO A 78 -10.77 15.60 30.49
N HIS A 79 -10.42 15.18 31.72
CA HIS A 79 -11.13 15.62 32.91
C HIS A 79 -10.62 17.03 33.22
N VAL A 80 -11.54 18.01 33.16
CA VAL A 80 -11.51 19.36 33.74
C VAL A 80 -10.10 19.98 33.90
N ILE A 81 -9.80 21.01 33.10
CA ILE A 81 -8.64 21.89 33.31
C ILE A 81 -9.05 22.97 34.31
N GLU A 82 -8.61 22.87 35.57
CA GLU A 82 -8.72 23.98 36.52
C GLU A 82 -7.58 24.98 36.28
N ILE A 83 -7.92 26.15 35.76
CA ILE A 83 -7.03 27.31 35.76
C ILE A 83 -7.28 28.06 37.07
N GLY A 84 -6.34 27.99 38.01
CA GLY A 84 -6.39 28.75 39.26
C GLY A 84 -6.39 30.27 39.03
N GLU A 85 -6.78 31.03 40.05
CA GLU A 85 -7.00 32.48 39.97
C GLU A 85 -5.80 33.25 39.37
N VAL A 86 -6.03 33.81 38.18
CA VAL A 86 -5.10 34.71 37.50
C VAL A 86 -5.09 36.03 38.25
N HIS A 87 -4.08 36.22 39.11
CA HIS A 87 -3.80 37.50 39.73
C HIS A 87 -3.11 38.43 38.72
N VAL A 88 -3.91 39.14 37.92
CA VAL A 88 -3.40 40.27 37.14
C VAL A 88 -3.16 41.44 38.11
N ARG A 89 -1.90 41.75 38.37
CA ARG A 89 -1.54 43.02 39.02
C ARG A 89 -1.55 44.12 37.95
N THR A 90 -2.46 45.07 38.11
CA THR A 90 -2.51 46.32 37.34
C THR A 90 -1.36 47.25 37.74
#